data_AF-A0A350BY95-F1
#
_entry.id   AF-A0A350BY95-F1
#
_cell.length_a   1.000
_cell.length_b   1.000
_cell.length_c   1.000
_cell.angle_alpha   90.00
_cell.angle_beta   90.00
_cell.angle_gamma   90.00
#
_symmetry.space_group_name_H-M   'P 1'
#
loop_
_entity.id
_entity.type
_entity.pdbx_description
1 polymer ?
#
loop_
_entity_poly.entity_id
_entity_poly.type
_entity_poly.pdbx_seq_one_letter_code
_entity_poly.pdbx_strand_id
1 'polypeptide(L)'
;MQPGDLKQRLYDQLALDYCCTPAEAADRKNQFHVYVPLEGRRRFEEKPVTFLKVVSFRNKLMFTGDERIVAWCRSMYENDEGSWFMEPGNMRVLDRKLEEYGYCLDKIHPFFVPKDEVLES
;
A
#
# COMPACT_ATOMS: atom_id res chain seq x y z
N MET A 1 -4.16 0.94 -26.37
CA MET A 1 -3.94 0.20 -25.11
C MET A 1 -5.26 -0.46 -24.77
N GLN A 2 -5.30 -1.79 -24.64
CA GLN A 2 -6.55 -2.49 -24.32
C GLN A 2 -6.84 -2.34 -22.80
N PRO A 3 -8.09 -2.19 -22.34
CA PRO A 3 -8.40 -1.94 -20.92
C PRO A 3 -7.83 -2.98 -19.94
N GLY A 4 -7.78 -4.26 -20.35
CA GLY A 4 -7.17 -5.33 -19.57
C GLY A 4 -5.67 -5.16 -19.28
N ASP A 5 -4.97 -4.37 -20.09
CA ASP A 5 -3.54 -4.08 -19.94
C ASP A 5 -3.27 -3.12 -18.76
N LEU A 6 -4.13 -2.11 -18.55
CA LEU A 6 -3.92 -1.11 -17.50
C LEU A 6 -4.02 -1.71 -16.10
N LYS A 7 -5.02 -2.57 -15.88
CA LYS A 7 -5.26 -3.20 -14.59
C LYS A 7 -4.15 -4.18 -14.22
N GLN A 8 -3.65 -4.94 -15.19
CA GLN A 8 -2.52 -5.83 -14.97
C GLN A 8 -1.25 -5.03 -14.65
N ARG A 9 -0.95 -3.99 -15.43
CA ARG A 9 0.19 -3.10 -15.17
C ARG A 9 0.13 -2.44 -13.78
N LEU A 10 -1.08 -2.11 -13.31
CA LEU A 10 -1.27 -1.61 -11.95
C LEU A 10 -0.90 -2.65 -10.90
N TYR A 11 -1.35 -3.90 -11.05
CA TYR A 11 -1.00 -4.97 -10.12
C TYR A 11 0.49 -5.29 -10.15
N ASP A 12 1.10 -5.32 -11.32
CA ASP A 12 2.54 -5.52 -11.46
C ASP A 12 3.32 -4.40 -10.76
N GLN A 13 2.88 -3.15 -10.91
CA GLN A 13 3.53 -2.03 -10.21
C GLN A 13 3.33 -2.07 -8.69
N LEU A 14 2.12 -2.42 -8.23
CA LEU A 14 1.82 -2.56 -6.80
C LEU A 14 2.63 -3.71 -6.16
N ALA A 15 2.83 -4.81 -6.89
CA ALA A 15 3.67 -5.91 -6.46
C ALA A 15 5.11 -5.46 -6.18
N LEU A 16 5.69 -4.70 -7.12
CA LEU A 16 7.03 -4.13 -6.97
C LEU A 16 7.13 -3.10 -5.83
N ASP A 17 6.12 -2.25 -5.69
CA ASP A 17 6.12 -1.15 -4.71
C ASP A 17 5.91 -1.62 -3.26
N TYR A 18 5.22 -2.75 -3.07
CA TYR A 18 4.80 -3.28 -1.77
C TYR A 18 5.34 -4.68 -1.46
N CYS A 19 6.35 -5.12 -2.22
CA CYS A 19 7.07 -6.37 -2.01
C CYS A 19 6.16 -7.62 -1.95
N CYS A 20 5.12 -7.63 -2.78
CA CYS A 20 4.21 -8.77 -2.92
C CYS A 20 4.19 -9.29 -4.37
N THR A 21 3.41 -10.32 -4.62
CA THR A 21 3.18 -10.84 -5.97
C THR A 21 2.01 -10.14 -6.67
N PRO A 22 1.95 -10.12 -8.01
CA PRO A 22 0.78 -9.60 -8.74
C PRO A 22 -0.52 -10.31 -8.36
N ALA A 23 -0.47 -11.59 -8.00
CA ALA A 23 -1.63 -12.36 -7.52
C ALA A 23 -2.13 -11.83 -6.17
N GLU A 24 -1.23 -11.59 -5.21
CA GLU A 24 -1.56 -10.96 -3.92
C GLU A 24 -2.04 -9.52 -4.10
N ALA A 25 -1.48 -8.78 -5.07
CA ALA A 25 -1.93 -7.45 -5.46
C ALA A 25 -3.33 -7.45 -6.12
N ALA A 26 -3.72 -8.55 -6.78
CA ALA A 26 -5.05 -8.72 -7.35
C ALA A 26 -6.10 -9.26 -6.35
N ASP A 27 -5.66 -9.99 -5.32
CA ASP A 27 -6.51 -10.53 -4.26
C ASP A 27 -7.16 -9.42 -3.40
N ARG A 28 -8.20 -9.78 -2.64
CA ARG A 28 -8.93 -8.91 -1.72
C ARG A 28 -8.37 -8.92 -0.30
N LYS A 29 -7.44 -9.82 0.04
CA LYS A 29 -6.84 -9.90 1.37
C LYS A 29 -5.82 -8.79 1.60
N ASN A 30 -5.73 -8.33 2.84
CA ASN A 30 -4.69 -7.41 3.29
C ASN A 30 -3.31 -8.08 3.21
N GLN A 31 -2.29 -7.31 2.84
CA GLN A 31 -0.94 -7.80 2.57
C GLN A 31 0.05 -7.12 3.51
N PHE A 32 1.00 -7.88 4.03
CA PHE A 32 1.97 -7.41 5.02
C PHE A 32 3.32 -8.06 4.72
N HIS A 33 4.23 -7.30 4.12
CA HIS A 33 5.52 -7.80 3.64
C HIS A 33 6.68 -6.97 4.17
N VAL A 34 7.79 -7.61 4.52
CA VAL A 34 9.01 -6.88 4.89
C VAL A 34 9.56 -6.20 3.63
N TYR A 35 9.99 -4.95 3.77
CA TYR A 35 10.51 -4.19 2.65
C TYR A 35 11.83 -4.77 2.14
N VAL A 36 11.86 -5.04 0.84
CA VAL A 36 13.05 -5.43 0.09
C VAL A 36 13.13 -4.54 -1.15
N PRO A 37 14.29 -3.92 -1.44
CA PRO A 37 14.41 -3.05 -2.60
C PRO A 37 14.35 -3.84 -3.91
N LEU A 38 13.17 -3.89 -4.54
CA LEU A 38 12.95 -4.51 -5.85
C LEU A 38 13.29 -3.57 -7.02
N GLU A 39 13.79 -4.12 -8.12
CA GLU A 39 14.03 -3.41 -9.37
C GLU A 39 12.69 -3.07 -10.07
N GLY A 40 12.61 -1.92 -10.74
CA GLY A 40 11.38 -1.47 -11.42
C GLY A 40 10.31 -0.88 -10.49
N ARG A 41 10.51 -0.87 -9.16
CA ARG A 41 9.62 -0.14 -8.24
C ARG A 41 9.65 1.36 -8.49
N ARG A 42 8.53 2.04 -8.22
CA ARG A 42 8.48 3.50 -8.26
C ARG A 42 9.39 4.07 -7.18
N ARG A 43 10.34 4.91 -7.60
CA ARG A 43 11.19 5.68 -6.70
C ARG A 43 10.55 7.04 -6.52
N PHE A 44 9.98 7.30 -5.35
CA PHE A 44 9.71 8.67 -4.92
C PHE A 44 11.01 9.27 -4.36
N GLU A 45 10.97 10.41 -3.69
CA GLU A 45 12.09 10.97 -2.90
C GLU A 45 12.47 10.08 -1.69
N GLU A 46 12.31 8.76 -1.82
CA GLU A 46 12.51 7.77 -0.78
C GLU A 46 14.01 7.70 -0.42
N LYS A 47 14.27 7.80 0.88
CA LYS A 47 15.56 7.44 1.46
C LYS A 47 15.86 5.96 1.15
N PRO A 48 17.14 5.54 1.16
CA PRO A 48 17.54 4.17 0.82
C PRO A 48 16.82 3.07 1.63
N VAL A 49 16.27 3.41 2.80
CA VAL A 49 15.51 2.52 3.69
C VAL A 49 14.10 3.10 3.90
N THR A 50 13.09 2.28 3.62
CA THR A 50 11.68 2.59 3.86
C THR A 50 11.24 1.97 5.17
N PHE A 51 10.94 2.79 6.18
CA PHE A 51 10.49 2.28 7.48
C PHE A 51 9.05 1.75 7.41
N LEU A 52 8.15 2.49 6.75
CA LEU A 52 6.79 2.05 6.49
C LEU A 52 6.23 2.72 5.23
N LYS A 53 5.52 1.95 4.42
CA LYS A 53 4.73 2.39 3.29
C LYS A 53 3.41 1.62 3.27
N VAL A 54 2.32 2.33 3.04
CA VAL A 54 0.96 1.75 3.07
C VAL A 54 0.14 2.26 1.91
N VAL A 55 -0.64 1.39 1.28
CA VAL A 55 -1.70 1.77 0.34
C VAL A 55 -3.02 1.13 0.74
N SER A 56 -4.09 1.92 0.62
CA SER A 56 -5.45 1.41 0.55
C SER A 56 -5.88 1.34 -0.91
N PHE A 57 -6.25 0.15 -1.38
CA PHE A 57 -6.67 -0.07 -2.76
C PHE A 57 -7.77 -1.13 -2.82
N ARG A 58 -8.90 -0.84 -3.48
CA ARG A 58 -10.06 -1.75 -3.60
C ARG A 58 -10.52 -2.35 -2.24
N ASN A 59 -10.57 -1.51 -1.21
CA ASN A 59 -10.94 -1.88 0.17
C ASN A 59 -9.94 -2.81 0.90
N LYS A 60 -8.73 -2.99 0.38
CA LYS A 60 -7.67 -3.73 1.05
C LYS A 60 -6.51 -2.82 1.42
N LEU A 61 -5.73 -3.25 2.40
CA LEU A 61 -4.51 -2.61 2.84
C LEU A 61 -3.29 -3.42 2.43
N MET A 62 -2.27 -2.75 1.95
CA MET A 62 -0.97 -3.36 1.67
C MET A 62 0.10 -2.57 2.39
N PHE A 63 0.82 -3.24 3.28
CA PHE A 63 1.90 -2.69 4.08
C PHE A 63 3.24 -3.26 3.64
N THR A 64 4.24 -2.39 3.51
CA THR A 64 5.63 -2.81 3.44
C THR A 64 6.53 -1.92 4.28
N GLY A 65 7.57 -2.48 4.90
CA GLY A 65 8.45 -1.71 5.79
C GLY A 65 9.37 -2.58 6.64
N ASP A 66 9.87 -2.00 7.72
CA ASP A 66 10.63 -2.73 8.75
C ASP A 66 9.76 -3.83 9.38
N GLU A 67 10.37 -4.98 9.64
CA GLU A 67 9.67 -6.17 10.17
C GLU A 67 8.87 -5.87 11.44
N ARG A 68 9.41 -5.03 12.34
CA ARG A 68 8.79 -4.74 13.63
C ARG A 68 7.47 -4.00 13.48
N ILE A 69 7.44 -2.98 12.62
CA ILE A 69 6.22 -2.19 12.39
C ILE A 69 5.22 -2.96 11.52
N VAL A 70 5.70 -3.74 10.55
CA VAL A 70 4.83 -4.58 9.70
C VAL A 70 4.13 -5.66 10.53
N ALA A 71 4.84 -6.31 11.47
CA ALA A 71 4.25 -7.29 12.37
C ALA A 71 3.15 -6.66 13.25
N TRP A 72 3.39 -5.46 13.79
CA TRP A 72 2.37 -4.73 14.53
C TRP A 72 1.17 -4.35 13.66
N CYS A 73 1.40 -3.81 12.46
CA CYS A 73 0.34 -3.48 11.51
C CYS A 73 -0.51 -4.71 11.17
N ARG A 74 0.10 -5.89 11.02
CA ARG A 74 -0.64 -7.15 10.80
C ARG A 74 -1.58 -7.42 11.98
N SER A 75 -1.06 -7.37 13.21
CA SER A 75 -1.89 -7.63 14.40
C SER A 75 -3.07 -6.68 14.56
N MET A 76 -2.96 -5.46 14.06
CA MET A 76 -4.00 -4.44 14.16
C MET A 76 -4.99 -4.49 13.00
N TYR A 77 -4.51 -4.70 11.77
CA TYR A 77 -5.28 -4.40 10.54
C TYR A 77 -5.52 -5.62 9.66
N GLU A 78 -5.16 -6.83 10.06
CA GLU A 78 -5.32 -8.03 9.22
C GLU A 78 -6.78 -8.25 8.77
N ASN A 79 -7.75 -7.93 9.64
CA ASN A 79 -9.18 -8.11 9.37
C ASN A 79 -9.92 -6.80 9.08
N ASP A 80 -9.22 -5.67 9.04
CA ASP A 80 -9.82 -4.36 8.82
C ASP A 80 -10.05 -4.08 7.33
N GLU A 81 -11.13 -3.37 7.05
CA GLU A 81 -11.41 -2.88 5.70
C GLU A 81 -10.64 -1.60 5.39
N GLY A 82 -9.99 -1.54 4.23
CA GLY A 82 -9.16 -0.41 3.83
C GLY A 82 -9.92 0.90 3.60
N SER A 83 -11.26 0.88 3.55
CA SER A 83 -12.11 2.05 3.30
C SER A 83 -11.97 3.14 4.36
N TRP A 84 -11.71 2.77 5.61
CA TRP A 84 -11.64 3.71 6.75
C TRP A 84 -10.22 3.93 7.25
N PHE A 85 -9.24 3.22 6.68
CA PHE A 85 -7.87 3.27 7.15
C PHE A 85 -7.29 4.70 7.11
N MET A 86 -7.56 5.44 6.03
CA MET A 86 -7.05 6.80 5.84
C MET A 86 -7.82 7.87 6.63
N GLU A 87 -8.74 7.49 7.52
CA GLU A 87 -9.42 8.46 8.38
C GLU A 87 -8.47 9.06 9.43
N PRO A 88 -8.65 10.35 9.80
CA PRO A 88 -7.77 11.01 10.75
C PRO A 88 -7.64 10.31 12.12
N GLY A 89 -8.64 9.54 12.55
CA GLY A 89 -8.57 8.77 13.79
C GLY A 89 -7.58 7.61 13.69
N ASN A 90 -7.71 6.80 12.64
CA ASN A 90 -6.85 5.64 12.37
C ASN A 90 -5.41 6.06 12.04
N MET A 91 -5.25 7.14 11.28
CA MET A 91 -3.93 7.71 10.99
C MET A 91 -3.20 8.17 12.25
N ARG A 92 -3.91 8.77 13.22
CA ARG A 92 -3.29 9.13 14.51
C ARG A 92 -2.86 7.92 15.34
N VAL A 93 -3.56 6.80 15.23
CA VAL A 93 -3.15 5.55 15.90
C VAL A 93 -1.83 5.05 15.30
N LEU A 94 -1.74 5.02 13.98
CA LEU A 94 -0.52 4.64 13.28
C LEU A 94 0.64 5.60 13.59
N ASP A 95 0.40 6.91 13.55
CA ASP A 95 1.42 7.93 13.79
C ASP A 95 2.00 7.83 15.20
N ARG A 96 1.16 7.67 16.24
CA ARG A 96 1.62 7.40 17.61
C ARG A 96 2.47 6.14 17.71
N LYS A 97 2.15 5.11 16.92
CA LYS A 97 2.98 3.90 16.90
C LYS A 97 4.35 4.17 16.24
N LEU A 98 4.38 4.96 15.18
CA LEU A 98 5.62 5.36 14.50
C LEU A 98 6.53 6.21 15.42
N GLU A 99 5.95 7.04 16.29
CA GLU A 99 6.69 7.85 17.26
C GLU A 99 7.57 7.00 18.19
N GLU A 100 7.12 5.80 18.57
CA GLU A 100 7.92 4.85 19.38
C GLU A 100 9.23 4.44 18.69
N TYR A 101 9.30 4.57 17.37
CA TYR A 101 10.48 4.27 16.55
C TYR A 101 11.21 5.52 16.07
N GLY A 102 10.75 6.72 16.48
CA GLY A 102 11.32 8.00 16.05
C GLY A 102 10.90 8.42 14.62
N TYR A 103 9.77 7.91 14.13
CA TYR A 103 9.21 8.26 12.82
C TYR A 103 7.86 8.95 12.96
N CYS A 104 7.44 9.66 11.92
CA CYS A 104 6.09 10.21 11.77
C CYS A 104 5.60 10.02 10.33
N LEU A 105 4.29 10.14 10.12
CA LEU A 105 3.70 10.19 8.79
C LEU A 105 4.11 11.48 8.07
N ASP A 106 4.76 11.35 6.90
CA ASP A 106 5.21 12.50 6.11
C ASP A 106 4.14 12.95 5.10
N LYS A 107 3.72 12.04 4.20
CA LYS A 107 2.82 12.36 3.08
C LYS A 107 1.72 11.31 2.92
N ILE A 108 0.52 11.78 2.61
CA ILE A 108 -0.63 10.94 2.21
C ILE A 108 -1.12 11.46 0.85
N HIS A 109 -1.03 10.62 -0.17
CA HIS A 109 -1.38 11.00 -1.54
C HIS A 109 -2.54 10.14 -2.06
N PRO A 110 -3.72 10.72 -2.33
CA PRO A 110 -4.77 10.02 -3.05
C PRO A 110 -4.40 9.91 -4.53
N PHE A 111 -4.55 8.71 -5.09
CA PHE A 111 -4.40 8.44 -6.52
C PHE A 111 -5.71 7.93 -7.10
N PHE A 112 -6.07 8.40 -8.29
CA PHE A 112 -7.28 7.98 -8.99
C PHE A 112 -6.91 7.08 -10.17
N VAL A 113 -7.56 5.92 -10.23
CA VAL A 113 -7.46 5.00 -11.37
C VAL A 113 -8.76 5.16 -12.19
N PRO A 114 -8.68 5.33 -13.52
CA PRO A 114 -9.88 5.43 -14.35
C PRO A 114 -10.73 4.16 -14.19
N LYS A 115 -12.05 4.34 -14.16
CA LYS A 115 -12.99 3.21 -14.25
C LYS A 115 -12.94 2.67 -15.67
N ASP A 116 -13.03 1.35 -15.82
CA ASP A 116 -13.17 0.65 -17.11
C ASP A 116 -14.55 0.90 -17.78
N GLU A 117 -15.14 2.10 -17.63
CA GLU A 117 -16.28 2.50 -18.44
C GLU A 117 -15.72 2.90 -19.81
N VAL A 118 -15.63 1.90 -20.70
CA VAL A 118 -15.76 2.18 -22.13
C VAL A 118 -17.11 2.88 -22.26
N LEU A 119 -17.09 4.18 -22.53
CA LEU A 119 -18.26 4.90 -23.01
C LEU A 119 -18.63 4.26 -24.36
N GLU A 120 -19.49 3.25 -24.33
CA GLU A 120 -20.27 2.89 -25.51
C GLU A 120 -21.27 4.04 -25.73
N SER A 121 -20.90 4.94 -26.64
CA SER A 121 -21.79 5.93 -27.27
C SER A 121 -22.25 5.43 -28.62
#